data_AF-A0A7W8LLW5-F1
#
_entry.id   AF-A0A7W8LLW5-F1
#
_cell.length_a   1.000
_cell.length_b   1.000
_cell.length_c   1.000
_cell.angle_alpha   90.00
_cell.angle_beta   90.00
_cell.angle_gamma   90.00
#
_symmetry.space_group_name_H-M   'P 1'
#
loop_
_entity.id
_entity.type
_entity.pdbx_description
1 polymer ?
#
loop_
_entity_poly.entity_id
_entity_poly.type
_entity_poly.pdbx_seq_one_letter_code
_entity_poly.pdbx_strand_id
1 'polypeptide(L)' 'MGGFVGEKQADDLFLIQIRLFRLAQNKWNLDEEKCSELFNRYKIYDYIETCYEFFHVQGDEANLADIENYLKNNGAEI' A
#
# COMPACT_ATOMS: atom_id res chain seq x y z
N MET A 1 -10.06 -30.89 7.78
CA MET A 1 -10.02 -29.56 8.41
C MET A 1 -9.15 -28.66 7.54
N GLY A 2 -9.75 -27.94 6.61
CA GLY A 2 -9.03 -27.03 5.69
C GLY A 2 -9.58 -25.63 5.88
N GLY A 3 -9.08 -24.93 6.89
CA GLY A 3 -9.38 -23.51 7.05
C GLY A 3 -8.52 -22.70 6.09
N PHE A 4 -9.16 -22.07 5.11
CA PHE A 4 -8.98 -20.64 4.85
C PHE A 4 -7.54 -20.11 4.74
N VAL A 5 -6.74 -20.63 3.81
CA VAL A 5 -5.48 -19.96 3.43
C VAL A 5 -5.79 -18.60 2.78
N GLY A 6 -6.89 -18.48 2.02
CA GLY A 6 -7.29 -17.24 1.35
C GLY A 6 -7.85 -16.13 2.25
N GLU A 7 -8.54 -16.45 3.36
CA GLU A 7 -9.09 -15.40 4.24
C GLU A 7 -8.00 -14.66 5.01
N LYS A 8 -6.97 -15.38 5.50
CA LYS A 8 -5.85 -14.73 6.20
C LYS A 8 -5.05 -13.81 5.31
N GLN A 9 -4.90 -14.15 4.03
CA GLN A 9 -4.23 -13.28 3.06
C GLN A 9 -5.04 -12.01 2.78
N ALA A 10 -6.36 -12.14 2.61
CA ALA A 10 -7.23 -10.98 2.36
C ALA A 10 -7.25 -10.03 3.57
N ASP A 11 -7.35 -10.57 4.78
CA ASP A 11 -7.30 -9.79 6.02
C ASP A 11 -5.94 -9.07 6.18
N ASP A 12 -4.84 -9.77 5.92
CA ASP A 12 -3.50 -9.19 6.03
C ASP A 12 -3.25 -8.12 4.95
N LEU A 13 -3.65 -8.37 3.71
CA LEU A 13 -3.59 -7.39 2.62
C LEU A 13 -4.34 -6.11 2.99
N PHE A 14 -5.56 -6.23 3.52
CA PHE A 14 -6.36 -5.09 3.94
C PHE A 14 -5.69 -4.30 5.07
N LEU A 15 -5.12 -4.98 6.06
CA LEU A 15 -4.38 -4.33 7.15
C LEU A 15 -3.12 -3.62 6.65
N ILE A 16 -2.38 -4.22 5.71
CA ILE A 16 -1.22 -3.61 5.06
C ILE A 16 -1.63 -2.34 4.31
N GLN A 17 -2.68 -2.41 3.49
CA GLN A 17 -3.17 -1.26 2.71
C GLN A 17 -3.59 -0.10 3.62
N ILE A 18 -4.34 -0.36 4.71
CA ILE A 18 -4.71 0.67 5.68
C ILE A 18 -3.48 1.27 6.35
N ARG A 19 -2.55 0.43 6.82
CA ARG A 19 -1.36 0.88 7.54
C ARG A 19 -0.49 1.76 6.66
N LEU A 20 -0.23 1.34 5.42
CA LEU A 20 0.56 2.11 4.46
C LEU A 20 -0.14 3.41 4.05
N PHE A 21 -1.46 3.40 3.89
CA PHE A 21 -2.23 4.62 3.63
C PHE A 21 -2.04 5.65 4.76
N ARG A 22 -2.20 5.24 6.02
CA ARG A 22 -2.02 6.13 7.18
C ARG A 22 -0.59 6.64 7.30
N LEU A 23 0.40 5.79 7.04
CA LEU A 23 1.81 6.19 7.07
C LEU A 23 2.17 7.15 5.93
N ALA A 24 1.61 6.94 4.74
CA ALA A 24 1.75 7.85 3.61
C ALA A 24 1.18 9.23 3.91
N GLN A 25 -0.03 9.31 4.50
CA GLN A 25 -0.61 10.59 4.95
C GLN A 25 0.36 11.37 5.86
N ASN A 26 0.92 10.68 6.86
CA ASN A 26 1.85 11.29 7.80
C ASN A 26 3.18 11.69 7.14
N LYS A 27 3.75 10.83 6.29
CA LYS A 27 5.06 11.05 5.66
C LYS A 27 5.02 12.17 4.62
N TRP A 28 3.95 12.23 3.83
CA TRP A 28 3.80 13.21 2.74
C TRP A 28 2.98 14.43 3.15
N ASN A 29 2.57 14.51 4.43
CA ASN A 29 1.75 15.59 4.98
C ASN A 29 0.47 15.83 4.16
N LEU A 30 -0.19 14.74 3.74
CA LEU A 30 -1.43 14.77 2.98
C LEU A 30 -2.63 14.52 3.88
N ASP A 31 -3.71 15.27 3.65
CA ASP A 31 -5.02 14.92 4.19
C ASP A 31 -5.56 13.63 3.54
N GLU A 32 -6.66 13.11 4.10
CA GLU A 32 -7.28 11.86 3.64
C GLU A 32 -7.72 11.92 2.19
N GLU A 33 -8.31 13.04 1.76
CA GLU A 33 -8.82 13.21 0.41
C GLU A 33 -7.67 13.17 -0.61
N LYS A 34 -6.60 13.96 -0.41
CA LYS A 34 -5.45 13.96 -1.32
C LYS A 34 -4.70 12.64 -1.35
N CYS A 35 -4.53 12.00 -0.20
CA CYS A 35 -3.87 10.69 -0.16
C CYS A 35 -4.73 9.64 -0.88
N SER A 36 -6.04 9.67 -0.69
CA SER A 36 -6.98 8.78 -1.40
C SER A 36 -6.96 9.03 -2.90
N GLU A 37 -6.98 10.29 -3.35
CA GLU A 37 -6.85 10.63 -4.77
C GLU A 37 -5.56 10.11 -5.37
N LEU A 38 -4.43 10.24 -4.66
CA LEU A 38 -3.13 9.75 -5.09
C LEU A 38 -3.12 8.21 -5.21
N PHE A 39 -3.57 7.50 -4.16
CA PHE A 39 -3.62 6.04 -4.15
C PHE A 39 -4.52 5.49 -5.27
N ASN A 40 -5.68 6.11 -5.49
CA ASN A 40 -6.61 5.71 -6.53
C ASN A 40 -6.07 6.03 -7.94
N ARG A 41 -5.51 7.24 -8.14
CA ARG A 41 -4.97 7.67 -9.44
C ARG A 41 -3.86 6.77 -9.94
N TYR A 42 -2.97 6.35 -9.03
CA TYR A 42 -1.82 5.51 -9.37
C TYR A 42 -2.06 4.02 -9.13
N LYS A 43 -3.27 3.62 -8.74
CA LYS A 43 -3.64 2.22 -8.47
C LYS A 43 -2.72 1.54 -7.44
N ILE A 44 -2.40 2.26 -6.37
CA ILE A 44 -1.47 1.76 -5.35
C ILE A 44 -2.03 0.52 -4.64
N TYR A 45 -3.35 0.46 -4.41
CA TYR A 45 -3.98 -0.71 -3.81
C TYR A 45 -3.80 -1.98 -4.65
N ASP A 46 -4.04 -1.88 -5.97
CA ASP A 46 -3.81 -2.97 -6.94
C ASP A 46 -2.34 -3.37 -7.00
N TYR A 47 -1.42 -2.40 -6.90
CA TYR A 47 0.01 -2.65 -6.86
C TYR A 47 0.42 -3.44 -5.60
N ILE A 48 -0.07 -3.04 -4.42
CA ILE A 48 0.17 -3.76 -3.16
C ILE A 48 -0.39 -5.19 -3.23
N GLU A 49 -1.59 -5.36 -3.80
CA GLU A 49 -2.20 -6.68 -3.99
C GLU A 49 -1.37 -7.56 -4.95
N THR A 50 -0.97 -7.01 -6.10
CA THR A 50 -0.15 -7.71 -7.10
C THR A 50 1.21 -8.12 -6.50
N CYS A 51 1.77 -7.31 -5.62
CA CYS A 51 3.06 -7.53 -4.97
C CYS A 51 2.93 -8.05 -3.53
N TYR A 52 1.79 -8.63 -3.15
CA TYR A 52 1.51 -9.04 -1.75
C TYR A 52 2.64 -9.89 -1.14
N GLU A 53 3.19 -10.84 -1.89
CA GLU A 53 4.26 -11.74 -1.42
C GLU A 53 5.51 -10.98 -0.92
N PHE A 54 5.72 -9.77 -1.41
CA PHE A 54 6.80 -8.88 -1.00
C PHE A 54 6.36 -7.94 0.13
N PHE A 55 5.17 -7.33 0.01
CA PHE A 55 4.67 -6.38 1.00
C PHE A 55 4.39 -7.00 2.38
N HIS A 56 3.97 -8.28 2.44
CA HIS A 56 3.62 -8.94 3.70
C HIS A 56 4.83 -9.40 4.54
N VAL A 57 6.02 -9.50 3.94
CA VAL A 57 7.24 -9.92 4.66
C VAL A 57 8.14 -8.75 5.05
N GLN A 58 7.90 -7.57 4.50
CA GLN A 58 8.74 -6.39 4.71
C GLN A 58 8.23 -5.47 5.81
N GLY A 59 9.14 -4.64 6.30
CA GLY A 59 8.79 -3.54 7.20
C GLY A 59 8.12 -2.38 6.46
N ASP A 60 7.34 -1.60 7.20
CA ASP A 60 6.56 -0.49 6.64
C ASP A 60 7.41 0.58 5.95
N GLU A 61 8.61 0.85 6.45
CA GLU A 61 9.52 1.82 5.84
C GLU A 61 9.98 1.39 4.45
N ALA A 62 10.29 0.10 4.27
CA ALA A 62 10.64 -0.46 2.97
C ALA A 62 9.44 -0.44 2.01
N ASN A 63 8.28 -0.88 2.50
CA ASN A 63 7.02 -0.84 1.73
C ASN A 63 6.67 0.58 1.25
N LEU A 64 6.82 1.59 2.10
CA LEU A 64 6.60 2.99 1.71
C LEU A 64 7.62 3.46 0.68
N ALA A 65 8.91 3.13 0.85
CA ALA A 65 9.93 3.49 -0.11
C ALA A 65 9.64 2.89 -1.49
N ASP A 66 9.13 1.66 -1.56
CA ASP A 66 8.74 1.05 -2.83
C ASP A 66 7.49 1.67 -3.44
N ILE A 67 6.52 2.11 -2.63
CA ILE A 67 5.38 2.91 -3.13
C ILE A 67 5.88 4.25 -3.69
N GLU A 68 6.82 4.93 -3.03
CA GLU A 68 7.40 6.18 -3.54
C GLU A 68 8.14 5.99 -4.87
N ASN A 69 8.90 4.90 -4.99
CA ASN A 69 9.59 4.55 -6.23
C ASN A 69 8.59 4.26 -7.35
N TYR A 70 7.54 3.48 -7.05
CA TYR A 70 6.45 3.20 -7.97
C TYR A 70 5.78 4.50 -8.43
N LEU A 71 5.44 5.39 -7.51
CA LEU A 71 4.83 6.70 -7.80
C LEU A 71 5.71 7.56 -8.70
N LYS A 72 6.99 7.72 -8.37
CA LYS A 72 7.97 8.48 -9.17
C LYS A 72 8.14 7.92 -10.58
N ASN A 73 8.24 6.59 -10.70
CA ASN A 73 8.35 5.91 -11.99
C ASN A 73 7.10 6.08 -12.87
N ASN A 74 5.95 6.37 -12.27
CA ASN A 74 4.69 6.64 -12.96
C ASN A 74 4.40 8.14 -13.11
N GLY A 75 5.33 9.03 -12.75
CA GLY A 75 5.21 10.47 -12.96
C GLY A 75 4.48 11.25 -11.86
N ALA A 76 4.34 10.67 -10.66
CA ALA A 76 3.80 11.39 -9.52
C ALA A 76 4.82 12.37 -8.93
N GLU A 77 4.33 13.54 -8.54
CA GLU A 77 5.04 14.49 -7.67
C GLU A 77 4.45 14.37 -6.27
N ILE A 78 5.27 13.95 -5.31
CA ILE A 78 4.93 13.71 -3.91
C ILE A 78 5.89 14.44 -2.97
#